data_AF-A0A9P4JU09-F1
#
_entry.id   AF-A0A9P4JU09-F1
#
_cell.length_a   1.000
_cell.length_b   1.000
_cell.length_c   1.000
_cell.angle_alpha   90.00
_cell.angle_beta   90.00
_cell.angle_gamma   90.00
#
_symmetry.space_group_name_H-M   'P 1'
#
loop_
_entity.id
_entity.type
_entity.pdbx_description
1 polymer ?
#
loop_
_entity_poly.entity_id
_entity_poly.type
_entity_poly.pdbx_seq_one_letter_code
_entity_poly.pdbx_strand_id
1 'polypeptide(L)'
;VYEALENYNWEADIEFQSGLVAILGNNASPEQAAELTLRARCFFYSRKFNVLIDFDTYKAYRNSLPNPAPIAPPNYNNISEPPTPSIGTLASDAALSPPPHSADTVLSPPPAPSSNTLSQPAYPSSFAHIVELISTGQPIPGIKEIPDTVLTGQGTQSTKPKRRKPWEKDEVTASSGE
;
A
#
# COMPACT_ATOMS: atom_id res chain seq x y z
N VAL A 1 16.61 -0.98 -13.48
CA VAL A 1 16.26 -0.18 -12.27
C VAL A 1 15.24 -0.92 -11.42
N TYR A 2 14.02 -1.18 -11.91
CA TYR A 2 12.97 -1.85 -11.12
C TYR A 2 13.38 -3.25 -10.61
N GLU A 3 14.05 -4.07 -11.44
CA GLU A 3 14.62 -5.35 -11.00
C GLU A 3 15.59 -5.20 -9.81
N ALA A 4 16.41 -4.14 -9.79
CA ALA A 4 17.36 -3.88 -8.72
C ALA A 4 16.72 -3.35 -7.42
N LEU A 5 15.47 -2.87 -7.50
CA LEU A 5 14.62 -2.57 -6.34
C LEU A 5 14.02 -3.87 -5.77
N GLU A 6 13.61 -4.79 -6.63
CA GLU A 6 13.06 -6.09 -6.23
C GLU A 6 14.13 -7.03 -5.65
N ASN A 7 15.34 -7.00 -6.20
CA ASN A 7 16.47 -7.82 -5.74
C ASN A 7 17.19 -7.26 -4.50
N TYR A 8 16.75 -6.11 -3.96
CA TYR A 8 17.30 -5.50 -2.75
C TYR A 8 16.85 -6.23 -1.49
N ASN A 9 17.76 -6.43 -0.51
CA ASN A 9 17.43 -7.11 0.73
C ASN A 9 16.76 -6.15 1.74
N TRP A 10 15.44 -5.98 1.58
CA TRP A 10 14.60 -5.14 2.43
C TRP A 10 14.53 -5.59 3.90
N GLU A 11 14.74 -6.87 4.18
CA GLU A 11 14.63 -7.42 5.54
C GLU A 11 15.92 -7.32 6.36
N ALA A 12 17.06 -7.04 5.72
CA ALA A 12 18.34 -6.80 6.40
C ALA A 12 18.62 -5.30 6.66
N ASP A 13 17.85 -4.39 6.05
CA ASP A 13 18.06 -2.95 6.18
C ASP A 13 17.27 -2.39 7.39
N ILE A 14 17.97 -2.27 8.52
CA ILE A 14 17.41 -1.82 9.80
C ILE A 14 16.89 -0.36 9.73
N GLU A 15 17.51 0.51 8.92
CA GLU A 15 17.01 1.88 8.71
C GLU A 15 15.66 1.86 7.98
N PHE A 16 15.54 1.00 6.97
CA PHE A 16 14.28 0.81 6.25
C PHE A 16 13.19 0.20 7.14
N GLN A 17 13.48 -0.89 7.85
CA GLN A 17 12.49 -1.56 8.72
C GLN A 17 12.00 -0.64 9.85
N SER A 18 12.90 0.08 10.53
CA SER A 18 12.51 1.02 11.60
C SER A 18 11.65 2.17 11.07
N GLY A 19 11.99 2.72 9.90
CA GLY A 19 11.15 3.70 9.20
C GLY A 19 9.79 3.13 8.76
N LEU A 20 9.75 1.89 8.28
CA LEU A 20 8.53 1.24 7.82
C LEU A 20 7.54 0.98 8.97
N VAL A 21 8.01 0.52 10.13
CA VAL A 21 7.17 0.33 11.33
C VAL A 21 6.55 1.66 11.77
N ALA A 22 7.31 2.76 11.72
CA ALA A 22 6.81 4.11 12.04
C ALA A 22 5.74 4.63 11.05
N ILE A 23 5.83 4.24 9.77
CA ILE A 23 4.82 4.59 8.74
C ILE A 23 3.57 3.71 8.87
N LEU A 24 3.73 2.43 9.18
CA LEU A 24 2.64 1.46 9.14
C LEU A 24 1.71 1.56 10.35
N GLY A 25 2.26 1.82 11.54
CA GLY A 25 1.49 1.98 12.76
C GLY A 25 0.65 0.76 13.16
N ASN A 26 -0.33 0.97 14.04
CA ASN A 26 -1.04 -0.11 14.73
C ASN A 26 -2.42 -0.46 14.14
N ASN A 27 -2.86 0.19 13.05
CA ASN A 27 -4.22 0.09 12.51
C ASN A 27 -4.30 0.02 10.97
N ALA A 28 -3.19 -0.26 10.27
CA ALA A 28 -3.22 -0.42 8.82
C ALA A 28 -3.90 -1.75 8.41
N SER A 29 -4.84 -1.69 7.46
CA SER A 29 -5.35 -2.89 6.79
C SER A 29 -4.22 -3.63 6.06
N PRO A 30 -4.22 -4.98 5.95
CA PRO A 30 -3.17 -5.73 5.24
C PRO A 30 -2.92 -5.26 3.79
N GLU A 31 -3.97 -4.81 3.09
CA GLU A 31 -3.86 -4.26 1.74
C GLU A 31 -3.16 -2.89 1.72
N GLN A 32 -3.55 -2.00 2.64
CA GLN A 32 -2.90 -0.70 2.82
C GLN A 32 -1.45 -0.87 3.30
N ALA A 33 -1.17 -1.89 4.10
CA ALA A 33 0.18 -2.23 4.55
C ALA A 33 1.09 -2.57 3.37
N ALA A 34 0.60 -3.37 2.42
CA ALA A 34 1.32 -3.70 1.19
C ALA A 34 1.58 -2.45 0.32
N GLU A 35 0.59 -1.58 0.15
CA GLU A 35 0.73 -0.34 -0.64
C GLU A 35 1.70 0.66 0.01
N LEU A 36 1.57 0.91 1.32
CA LEU A 36 2.48 1.76 2.10
C LEU A 36 3.91 1.21 2.09
N THR A 37 4.09 -0.10 2.26
CA THR A 37 5.40 -0.76 2.16
C THR A 37 6.00 -0.54 0.78
N LEU A 38 5.22 -0.73 -0.28
CA LEU A 38 5.74 -0.60 -1.64
C LEU A 38 6.11 0.85 -1.99
N ARG A 39 5.30 1.82 -1.54
CA ARG A 39 5.60 3.25 -1.66
C ARG A 39 6.86 3.65 -0.88
N ALA A 40 7.02 3.11 0.34
CA ALA A 40 8.22 3.32 1.14
C ALA A 40 9.47 2.72 0.48
N ARG A 41 9.38 1.52 -0.14
CA ARG A 41 10.48 0.90 -0.91
C ARG A 41 10.92 1.78 -2.07
N CYS A 42 9.99 2.29 -2.89
CA CYS A 42 10.29 3.19 -4.01
C CYS A 42 10.98 4.47 -3.51
N PHE A 43 10.42 5.12 -2.49
CA PHE A 43 10.99 6.33 -1.91
C PHE A 43 12.40 6.09 -1.32
N PHE A 44 12.58 5.06 -0.50
CA PHE A 44 13.87 4.77 0.14
C PHE A 44 14.95 4.42 -0.88
N TYR A 45 14.63 3.59 -1.87
CA TYR A 45 15.55 3.26 -2.97
C TYR A 45 15.95 4.52 -3.74
N SER A 46 14.97 5.39 -4.05
CA SER A 46 15.23 6.62 -4.79
C SER A 46 16.18 7.56 -4.05
N ARG A 47 16.01 7.70 -2.73
CA ARG A 47 16.89 8.50 -1.85
C ARG A 47 18.28 7.88 -1.70
N LYS A 48 18.37 6.54 -1.56
CA LYS A 48 19.62 5.82 -1.26
C LYS A 48 20.55 5.70 -2.47
N PHE A 49 19.99 5.51 -3.67
CA PHE A 49 20.76 5.35 -4.91
C PHE A 49 20.69 6.59 -5.83
N ASN A 50 19.97 7.64 -5.43
CA ASN A 50 19.76 8.87 -6.20
C ASN A 50 19.16 8.61 -7.60
N VAL A 51 18.25 7.64 -7.69
CA VAL A 51 17.53 7.24 -8.92
C VAL A 51 16.06 7.60 -8.75
N LEU A 52 15.48 8.37 -9.67
CA LEU A 52 14.05 8.68 -9.60
C LEU A 52 13.21 7.42 -9.88
N ILE A 53 12.48 6.96 -8.87
CA ILE A 53 11.56 5.82 -8.94
C ILE A 53 10.22 6.29 -8.39
N ASP A 54 9.26 6.52 -9.28
CA ASP A 54 7.90 6.87 -8.89
C ASP A 54 7.07 5.58 -8.65
N PHE A 55 6.23 5.62 -7.62
CA PHE A 55 5.32 4.54 -7.26
C PHE A 55 4.38 4.17 -8.42
N ASP A 56 3.82 5.16 -9.12
CA ASP A 56 2.90 4.92 -10.24
C ASP A 56 3.61 4.27 -11.43
N THR A 57 4.87 4.65 -11.70
CA THR A 57 5.68 4.01 -12.76
C THR A 57 6.05 2.57 -12.43
N TYR A 58 6.37 2.28 -11.15
CA TYR A 58 6.64 0.91 -10.72
C TYR A 58 5.36 0.06 -10.68
N LYS A 59 4.21 0.62 -10.30
CA LYS A 59 2.89 -0.05 -10.34
C LYS A 59 2.50 -0.40 -11.77
N ALA A 60 2.70 0.51 -12.73
CA ALA A 60 2.51 0.24 -14.15
C ALA A 60 3.47 -0.84 -14.69
N TYR A 61 4.76 -0.77 -14.33
CA TYR A 61 5.75 -1.81 -14.65
C TYR A 61 5.30 -3.19 -14.15
N ARG A 62 4.91 -3.29 -12.87
CA ARG A 62 4.47 -4.54 -12.24
C ARG A 62 3.20 -5.12 -12.87
N ASN A 63 2.28 -4.28 -13.34
CA ASN A 63 1.09 -4.70 -14.10
C ASN A 63 1.43 -5.10 -15.55
N SER A 64 2.55 -4.61 -16.10
CA SER A 64 3.05 -4.96 -17.43
C SER A 64 3.90 -6.22 -17.48
N LEU A 65 4.39 -6.72 -16.33
CA LEU A 65 4.99 -8.05 -16.25
C LEU A 65 3.93 -9.07 -16.69
N PRO A 66 4.23 -9.95 -17.66
CA PRO A 66 3.32 -11.03 -18.01
C PRO A 66 3.16 -11.93 -16.79
N ASN A 67 1.99 -11.87 -16.16
CA ASN A 67 1.62 -12.82 -15.11
C ASN A 67 1.85 -14.23 -15.66
N PRO A 68 2.76 -15.06 -15.08
CA PRO A 68 2.85 -16.45 -15.46
C PRO A 68 1.48 -17.06 -15.20
N ALA A 69 0.77 -17.42 -16.27
CA ALA A 69 -0.58 -17.96 -16.16
C ALA A 69 -0.56 -19.11 -15.15
N PRO A 70 -1.57 -19.24 -14.27
CA PRO A 70 -1.67 -20.41 -13.41
C PRO A 70 -1.61 -21.63 -14.33
N ILE A 71 -0.54 -22.43 -14.19
CA ILE A 71 -0.29 -23.58 -15.04
C ILE A 71 -1.43 -24.55 -14.75
N ALA A 72 -2.44 -24.56 -15.63
CA ALA A 72 -3.52 -25.51 -15.54
C ALA A 72 -2.88 -26.92 -15.57
N PRO A 73 -3.30 -27.84 -14.69
CA PRO A 73 -2.73 -29.17 -14.65
C PRO A 73 -2.86 -29.81 -16.05
N PRO A 74 -1.79 -30.44 -16.58
CA PRO A 74 -1.81 -30.95 -17.95
C PRO A 74 -2.88 -32.03 -18.10
N ASN A 75 -3.92 -31.72 -18.87
CA ASN A 75 -4.95 -32.69 -19.23
C ASN A 75 -4.39 -33.63 -20.31
N TYR A 76 -3.79 -34.74 -19.87
CA TYR A 76 -3.26 -35.80 -20.73
C TYR A 76 -4.40 -36.55 -21.43
N ASN A 77 -4.94 -36.01 -22.52
CA ASN A 77 -5.88 -36.69 -23.40
C ASN A 77 -5.77 -36.23 -24.87
N ASN A 78 -4.67 -36.56 -25.54
CA ASN A 78 -4.74 -37.39 -26.75
C ASN A 78 -3.35 -37.96 -27.11
N ILE A 79 -3.32 -39.15 -27.70
CA ILE A 79 -2.12 -39.94 -27.97
C ILE A 79 -1.70 -39.79 -29.44
N SER A 80 -0.44 -39.46 -29.68
CA SER A 80 0.31 -39.80 -30.89
C SER A 80 1.80 -39.74 -30.55
N GLU A 81 2.49 -40.87 -30.74
CA GLU A 81 3.76 -41.28 -30.11
C GLU A 81 4.55 -42.17 -31.12
N PRO A 82 5.89 -42.40 -31.08
CA PRO A 82 7.04 -41.74 -30.43
C PRO A 82 8.07 -41.26 -31.54
N PRO A 83 9.44 -41.28 -31.46
CA PRO A 83 10.38 -42.11 -30.67
C PRO A 83 11.01 -41.40 -29.45
N THR A 84 11.06 -42.10 -28.31
CA THR A 84 12.07 -41.90 -27.26
C THR A 84 13.35 -42.68 -27.62
N PRO A 85 14.49 -42.28 -27.05
CA PRO A 85 15.10 -43.10 -25.98
C PRO A 85 15.75 -42.22 -24.88
N SER A 86 16.01 -42.63 -23.64
CA SER A 86 15.72 -43.75 -22.72
C SER A 86 16.65 -43.54 -21.51
N ILE A 87 16.49 -44.33 -20.42
CA ILE A 87 17.34 -44.39 -19.20
C ILE A 87 16.98 -43.32 -18.14
N GLY A 88 16.58 -43.65 -16.91
CA GLY A 88 16.35 -44.98 -16.33
C GLY A 88 15.68 -44.97 -14.94
N THR A 89 15.03 -46.10 -14.63
CA THR A 89 14.33 -46.56 -13.40
C THR A 89 15.10 -46.31 -12.08
N LEU A 90 14.52 -46.25 -10.87
CA LEU A 90 13.83 -47.29 -10.05
C LEU A 90 12.97 -46.60 -8.94
N ALA A 91 11.67 -46.90 -8.76
CA ALA A 91 11.06 -47.91 -7.84
C ALA A 91 11.36 -47.65 -6.32
N SER A 92 10.46 -47.68 -5.32
CA SER A 92 9.14 -48.31 -5.06
C SER A 92 8.49 -47.62 -3.81
N ASP A 93 7.26 -47.85 -3.30
CA ASP A 93 5.96 -48.45 -3.73
C ASP A 93 4.90 -48.20 -2.59
N ALA A 94 3.62 -48.51 -2.80
CA ALA A 94 2.50 -48.66 -1.82
C ALA A 94 1.97 -47.41 -1.06
N ALA A 95 0.66 -47.25 -0.75
CA ALA A 95 -0.57 -47.91 -1.21
C ALA A 95 -1.83 -47.11 -0.74
N LEU A 96 -3.02 -47.58 -1.18
CA LEU A 96 -4.38 -47.30 -0.69
C LEU A 96 -5.21 -46.15 -1.32
N SER A 97 -6.17 -46.64 -2.11
CA SER A 97 -7.46 -46.09 -2.54
C SER A 97 -8.47 -47.28 -2.41
N PRO A 98 -9.79 -47.22 -2.70
CA PRO A 98 -10.73 -46.11 -2.90
C PRO A 98 -12.16 -46.40 -2.24
N PRO A 99 -13.38 -46.34 -2.86
CA PRO A 99 -14.24 -45.15 -3.05
C PRO A 99 -15.75 -45.21 -2.50
N PRO A 100 -16.88 -45.10 -3.26
CA PRO A 100 -17.74 -43.88 -3.37
C PRO A 100 -19.30 -44.03 -3.42
N HIS A 101 -20.09 -43.18 -2.73
CA HIS A 101 -21.56 -43.03 -2.99
C HIS A 101 -22.13 -41.73 -2.36
N SER A 102 -23.22 -41.06 -2.79
CA SER A 102 -24.00 -41.05 -4.05
C SER A 102 -25.07 -39.91 -4.00
N ALA A 103 -25.52 -39.44 -5.18
CA ALA A 103 -26.85 -38.87 -5.51
C ALA A 103 -27.44 -37.61 -4.80
N ASP A 104 -27.69 -36.57 -5.63
CA ASP A 104 -29.00 -35.94 -5.93
C ASP A 104 -30.02 -35.54 -4.82
N THR A 105 -30.44 -34.26 -4.78
CA THR A 105 -31.85 -33.78 -4.75
C THR A 105 -31.94 -32.23 -4.74
N VAL A 106 -33.02 -31.69 -5.34
CA VAL A 106 -33.29 -30.29 -5.77
C VAL A 106 -33.73 -29.27 -4.70
N LEU A 107 -33.51 -27.94 -4.94
CA LEU A 107 -34.59 -26.91 -5.02
C LEU A 107 -34.14 -25.50 -5.54
N SER A 108 -34.94 -24.97 -6.47
CA SER A 108 -35.12 -23.63 -7.09
C SER A 108 -34.35 -22.34 -6.68
N PRO A 109 -34.14 -21.40 -7.64
CA PRO A 109 -33.76 -20.00 -7.39
C PRO A 109 -34.96 -19.05 -7.15
N PRO A 110 -34.81 -17.95 -6.39
CA PRO A 110 -35.80 -16.87 -6.34
C PRO A 110 -35.60 -15.84 -7.48
N PRO A 111 -36.68 -15.30 -8.09
CA PRO A 111 -36.58 -14.30 -9.14
C PRO A 111 -36.40 -12.89 -8.58
N ALA A 112 -35.50 -12.10 -9.16
CA ALA A 112 -35.39 -10.67 -8.90
C ALA A 112 -36.15 -9.88 -9.99
N PRO A 113 -37.27 -9.22 -9.69
CA PRO A 113 -37.91 -8.30 -10.62
C PRO A 113 -37.07 -7.01 -10.72
N SER A 114 -36.72 -6.61 -11.95
CA SER A 114 -35.98 -5.37 -12.19
C SER A 114 -36.76 -4.14 -11.74
N SER A 115 -36.15 -3.27 -10.94
CA SER A 115 -36.62 -1.89 -10.75
C SER A 115 -35.46 -0.95 -10.44
N ASN A 116 -35.52 0.22 -11.07
CA ASN A 116 -34.42 1.12 -11.31
C ASN A 116 -34.30 2.17 -10.18
N THR A 117 -33.33 2.04 -9.27
CA THR A 117 -32.89 3.14 -8.38
C THR A 117 -31.37 3.13 -8.22
N LEU A 118 -30.79 4.31 -8.00
CA LEU A 118 -29.36 4.59 -8.08
C LEU A 118 -28.51 3.72 -7.13
N SER A 119 -27.38 3.26 -7.65
CA SER A 119 -26.42 2.39 -6.97
C SER A 119 -25.81 3.08 -5.74
N GLN A 120 -26.32 2.79 -4.56
CA GLN A 120 -25.66 3.11 -3.29
C GLN A 120 -25.13 1.79 -2.69
N PRO A 121 -23.80 1.61 -2.57
CA PRO A 121 -23.26 0.40 -1.95
C PRO A 121 -23.70 0.34 -0.48
N ALA A 122 -23.79 -0.88 0.07
CA ALA A 122 -24.12 -1.09 1.47
C ALA A 122 -22.98 -0.59 2.38
N TYR A 123 -22.99 0.71 2.67
CA TYR A 123 -22.01 1.35 3.54
C TYR A 123 -22.09 0.79 4.97
N PRO A 124 -20.96 0.72 5.70
CA PRO A 124 -20.96 0.28 7.09
C PRO A 124 -21.81 1.21 7.96
N SER A 125 -22.40 0.67 9.03
CA SER A 125 -23.30 1.40 9.94
C SER A 125 -22.71 2.70 10.49
N SER A 126 -21.40 2.74 10.71
CA SER A 126 -20.66 3.95 11.09
C SER A 126 -20.83 5.09 10.08
N PHE A 127 -20.79 4.83 8.77
CA PHE A 127 -20.95 5.87 7.75
C PHE A 127 -22.40 6.34 7.65
N ALA A 128 -23.37 5.43 7.71
CA ALA A 128 -24.79 5.78 7.74
C ALA A 128 -25.12 6.69 8.94
N HIS A 129 -24.58 6.37 10.11
CA HIS A 129 -24.73 7.18 11.32
C HIS A 129 -24.02 8.55 11.20
N ILE A 130 -22.83 8.64 10.59
CA ILE A 130 -22.18 9.92 10.32
C ILE A 130 -23.02 10.79 9.36
N VAL A 131 -23.61 10.21 8.31
CA VAL A 131 -24.51 10.91 7.37
C VAL A 131 -25.78 11.38 8.07
N GLU A 132 -26.34 10.58 8.98
CA GLU A 132 -27.45 10.96 9.85
C GLU A 132 -27.08 12.17 10.73
N LEU A 133 -25.94 12.14 11.42
CA LEU A 133 -25.48 13.25 12.26
C LEU A 133 -25.27 14.54 11.44
N ILE A 134 -24.68 14.44 10.24
CA ILE A 134 -24.50 15.56 9.31
C ILE A 134 -25.86 16.13 8.86
N SER A 135 -26.78 15.27 8.43
CA SER A 135 -28.09 15.71 7.92
C SER A 135 -29.03 16.23 9.00
N THR A 136 -28.88 15.79 10.25
CA THR A 136 -29.63 16.28 11.43
C THR A 136 -28.95 17.44 12.15
N GLY A 137 -27.76 17.88 11.71
CA GLY A 137 -26.99 18.97 12.32
C GLY A 137 -26.46 18.65 13.72
N GLN A 138 -26.37 17.37 14.09
CA GLN A 138 -25.87 16.93 15.39
C GLN A 138 -24.33 17.00 15.44
N PRO A 139 -23.73 17.33 16.60
CA PRO A 139 -22.28 17.38 16.74
C PRO A 139 -21.66 16.00 16.55
N ILE A 140 -20.59 15.92 15.76
CA ILE A 140 -19.87 14.66 15.52
C ILE A 140 -19.15 14.23 16.82
N PRO A 141 -19.36 13.00 17.32
CA PRO A 141 -18.68 12.51 18.52
C PRO A 141 -17.16 12.63 18.43
N GLY A 142 -16.55 13.23 19.46
CA GLY A 142 -15.11 13.32 19.62
C GLY A 142 -14.45 14.59 19.06
N ILE A 143 -15.16 15.44 18.30
CA ILE A 143 -14.63 16.77 17.98
C ILE A 143 -14.72 17.70 19.20
N LYS A 144 -13.70 18.53 19.42
CA LYS A 144 -13.75 19.62 20.40
C LYS A 144 -14.17 20.89 19.69
N GLU A 145 -15.11 21.61 20.27
CA GLU A 145 -15.48 22.95 19.82
C GLU A 145 -14.27 23.88 19.96
N ILE A 146 -13.82 24.44 18.84
CA ILE A 146 -12.78 25.47 18.82
C ILE A 146 -13.53 26.80 18.96
N PRO A 147 -13.31 27.57 20.04
CA PRO A 147 -13.92 28.89 20.14
C PRO A 147 -13.37 29.81 19.05
N ASP A 148 -14.24 30.63 18.45
CA ASP A 148 -13.87 31.65 17.44
C ASP A 148 -12.91 32.75 17.98
N THR A 149 -12.55 32.67 19.26
CA THR A 149 -11.63 33.58 19.93
C THR A 149 -10.21 33.39 19.42
N VAL A 150 -9.73 34.29 18.56
CA VAL A 150 -8.30 34.43 18.28
C VAL A 150 -7.57 34.75 19.58
N LEU A 151 -6.65 33.88 20.03
CA LEU A 151 -5.79 34.15 21.19
C LEU A 151 -4.76 35.24 20.85
N THR A 152 -5.19 36.50 20.93
CA THR A 152 -4.32 37.66 20.76
C THR A 152 -3.29 37.71 21.90
N GLY A 153 -2.01 37.82 21.56
CA GLY A 153 -0.92 38.08 22.52
C GLY A 153 -0.07 36.89 22.96
N GLN A 154 -0.39 35.64 22.58
CA GLN A 154 0.49 34.48 22.85
C GLN A 154 1.62 34.29 21.82
N GLY A 155 1.67 35.11 20.77
CA GLY A 155 2.77 35.10 19.81
C GLY A 155 4.09 35.55 20.45
N THR A 156 5.08 34.65 20.53
CA THR A 156 6.42 34.96 21.06
C THR A 156 7.14 35.95 20.14
N GLN A 157 7.26 37.21 20.57
CA GLN A 157 8.09 38.22 19.91
C GLN A 157 9.55 37.73 19.84
N SER A 158 10.13 37.72 18.63
CA SER A 158 11.49 37.24 18.41
C SER A 158 12.54 38.25 18.89
N THR A 159 12.82 38.25 20.20
CA THR A 159 13.80 39.16 20.83
C THR A 159 15.27 38.79 20.62
N LYS A 160 15.57 37.74 19.83
CA LYS A 160 16.95 37.25 19.66
C LYS A 160 17.68 38.05 18.56
N PRO A 161 18.86 38.64 18.83
CA PRO A 161 19.62 39.35 17.81
C PRO A 161 20.07 38.38 16.70
N LYS A 162 19.98 38.84 15.45
CA LYS A 162 20.36 38.05 14.27
C LYS A 162 21.86 37.79 14.30
N ARG A 163 22.27 36.52 14.45
CA ARG A 163 23.69 36.14 14.38
C ARG A 163 24.23 36.43 12.99
N ARG A 164 25.22 37.33 12.93
CA ARG A 164 25.98 37.63 11.72
C ARG A 164 26.70 36.40 11.21
N LYS A 165 26.79 36.24 9.90
CA LYS A 165 27.56 35.18 9.25
C LYS A 165 29.06 35.47 9.36
N PRO A 166 29.94 34.45 9.41
CA PRO A 166 31.38 34.66 9.61
C PRO A 166 32.11 35.35 8.44
N TRP A 167 31.41 35.65 7.34
CA TRP A 167 31.91 36.45 6.22
C TRP A 167 31.40 37.90 6.21
N GLU A 168 30.57 38.30 7.18
CA GLU A 168 30.14 39.69 7.35
C GLU A 168 31.29 40.52 7.93
N LYS A 169 32.21 40.96 7.05
CA LYS A 169 33.26 41.91 7.38
C LYS A 169 32.65 43.24 7.84
N ASP A 170 33.29 43.87 8.81
CA ASP A 170 32.91 45.20 9.28
C ASP A 170 33.46 46.27 8.34
N GLU A 171 32.57 46.89 7.57
CA GLU A 171 32.83 48.13 6.85
C GLU A 171 32.96 49.28 7.88
N VAL A 172 34.17 49.47 8.40
CA VAL A 172 34.52 50.60 9.29
C VAL A 172 34.47 51.90 8.48
N THR A 173 33.28 52.46 8.35
CA THR A 173 33.00 53.75 7.73
C THR A 173 33.27 54.90 8.71
N ALA A 174 34.54 55.05 9.10
CA ALA A 174 35.02 56.22 9.82
C ALA A 174 35.34 57.36 8.84
N SER A 175 34.31 58.04 8.36
CA SER A 175 34.44 59.26 7.54
C SER A 175 34.33 60.52 8.40
N SER A 176 35.42 61.29 8.41
CA SER A 176 35.51 62.77 8.50
C SER A 176 34.76 63.55 9.60
N GLY A 177 35.52 64.44 10.26
CA GLY A 177 35.08 65.35 11.33
C GLY A 177 36.04 65.19 12.53
N GLU A 178 36.91 66.14 12.87
CA GLU A 178 36.93 67.59 12.58
C GLU A 178 38.38 68.09 12.42
#